data_AF-A0A484Y6M7-F1
#
_entry.id   AF-A0A484Y6M7-F1
#
_cell.length_a   1.000
_cell.length_b   1.000
_cell.length_c   1.000
_cell.angle_alpha   90.00
_cell.angle_beta   90.00
_cell.angle_gamma   90.00
#
_symmetry.space_group_name_H-M   'P 1'
#
loop_
_entity.id
_entity.type
_entity.pdbx_description
1 polymer ?
#
loop_
_entity_poly.entity_id
_entity_poly.type
_entity_poly.pdbx_seq_one_letter_code
_entity_poly.pdbx_strand_id
1 'polypeptide(L)' 'MSNILIINGAKEFAHSKGQLNDTLTEVADGFLRDAGA' A
#
# COMPACT_ATOMS: atom_id res chain seq x y z
N MET A 1 -16.69 9.41 3.52
CA MET A 1 -15.32 8.92 3.34
C MET A 1 -14.40 9.61 4.32
N SER A 2 -13.51 8.85 4.95
CA SER A 2 -12.46 9.41 5.82
C SER A 2 -11.21 9.68 4.98
N ASN A 3 -10.43 10.69 5.36
CA ASN A 3 -9.09 10.87 4.81
C ASN A 3 -8.18 9.76 5.36
N ILE A 4 -7.58 8.96 4.48
CA ILE A 4 -6.73 7.81 4.84
C ILE A 4 -5.30 8.08 4.37
N LEU A 5 -4.33 7.90 5.28
CA LEU A 5 -2.90 7.90 4.96
C LEU A 5 -2.39 6.46 5.00
N ILE A 6 -1.89 5.95 3.87
CA ILE A 6 -1.22 4.65 3.79
C ILE A 6 0.30 4.90 3.94
N ILE A 7 0.93 4.24 4.91
CA ILE A 7 2.38 4.28 5.08
C ILE A 7 2.95 2.95 4.57
N ASN A 8 3.59 2.99 3.40
CA ASN A 8 4.27 1.81 2.85
C ASN A 8 5.63 1.61 3.52
N GLY A 9 5.75 0.55 4.32
CA GLY A 9 6.99 0.15 4.99
C GLY A 9 7.87 -0.79 4.16
N ALA A 10 7.61 -0.94 2.85
CA ALA A 10 8.44 -1.76 1.97
C ALA A 10 9.91 -1.37 2.10
N LYS A 11 10.75 -2.37 2.35
CA LYS A 11 12.18 -2.19 2.51
C LYS A 11 12.91 -3.40 1.97
N GLU A 12 13.87 -3.15 1.08
CA GLU A 12 14.84 -4.16 0.73
C GLU A 12 15.87 -4.30 1.85
N PHE A 13 15.96 -5.50 2.42
CA PHE A 13 16.92 -5.86 3.46
C PHE A 13 17.04 -7.39 3.57
N ALA A 14 18.27 -7.92 3.50
CA ALA A 14 18.54 -9.35 3.43
C ALA A 14 17.68 -10.05 2.34
N HIS A 15 16.84 -11.01 2.72
CA HIS A 15 15.95 -11.72 1.80
C HIS A 15 14.62 -11.00 1.54
N SER A 16 14.33 -9.92 2.27
CA SER A 16 13.14 -9.10 2.02
C SER A 16 13.38 -8.21 0.81
N LYS A 17 12.47 -8.29 -0.18
CA LYS A 17 12.49 -7.45 -1.39
C LYS A 17 11.46 -6.33 -1.39
N GLY A 18 10.65 -6.20 -0.34
CA GLY A 18 9.61 -5.16 -0.23
C GLY A 18 8.40 -5.33 -1.17
N GLN A 19 8.54 -6.10 -2.26
CA GLN A 19 7.55 -6.20 -3.34
C GLN A 19 6.12 -6.51 -2.87
N LEU A 20 5.93 -7.38 -1.87
CA LEU A 20 4.58 -7.68 -1.37
C LEU A 20 3.96 -6.47 -0.67
N ASN A 21 4.74 -5.70 0.10
CA ASN A 21 4.26 -4.46 0.73
C ASN A 21 3.91 -3.42 -0.33
N ASP A 22 4.71 -3.29 -1.39
CA ASP A 22 4.42 -2.40 -2.51
C ASP A 22 3.11 -2.79 -3.20
N THR A 23 2.94 -4.06 -3.57
CA THR A 23 1.72 -4.57 -4.21
C THR A 23 0.49 -4.34 -3.35
N LEU A 24 0.56 -4.60 -2.05
CA LEU A 24 -0.60 -4.40 -1.16
C LEU A 24 -0.88 -2.92 -0.90
N THR A 25 0.13 -2.05 -0.95
CA THR A 25 -0.06 -0.60 -0.89
C THR A 25 -0.83 -0.12 -2.12
N GLU A 26 -0.46 -0.58 -3.31
CA GLU A 26 -1.16 -0.24 -4.56
C GLU A 26 -2.60 -0.74 -4.58
N VAL A 27 -2.83 -1.99 -4.16
CA VAL A 27 -4.19 -2.55 -4.05
C VAL A 27 -5.05 -1.72 -3.09
N ALA A 28 -4.48 -1.33 -1.94
CA ALA A 28 -5.20 -0.52 -0.96
C ALA A 28 -5.48 0.90 -1.46
N ASP A 29 -4.52 1.58 -2.11
CA ASP A 29 -4.72 2.91 -2.69
C ASP A 29 -5.84 2.90 -3.75
N GLY A 30 -5.81 1.93 -4.67
CA GLY A 30 -6.86 1.77 -5.69
C GLY A 30 -8.23 1.51 -5.07
N PHE A 31 -8.34 0.48 -4.24
CA PHE A 31 -9.62 0.11 -3.62
C PHE A 31 -10.22 1.24 -2.79
N LEU A 32 -9.41 1.93 -1.96
CA LEU A 32 -9.91 2.99 -1.08
C LEU A 32 -10.34 4.23 -1.86
N ARG A 33 -9.68 4.56 -2.97
CA ARG A 33 -10.11 5.64 -3.87
C ARG A 33 -11.44 5.30 -4.55
N ASP A 34 -11.56 4.09 -5.06
CA ASP A 34 -12.76 3.63 -5.76
C ASP A 34 -13.96 3.52 -4.81
N ALA A 35 -13.76 3.00 -3.59
CA ALA A 35 -14.80 2.86 -2.58
C ALA A 35 -15.28 4.21 -2.01
N GLY A 36 -14.55 5.30 -2.31
CA GLY A 36 -14.88 6.64 -1.86
C GLY A 36 -15.26 7.65 -2.93
N ALA A 37 -15.23 7.24 -4.19
CA ALA A 37 -15.69 8.02 -5.33
C ALA A 37 -17.23 8.15 -5.38
#